data_AF-A0A835A709-F1
#
_entry.id   AF-A0A835A709-F1
#
_cell.length_a   1.000
_cell.length_b   1.000
_cell.length_c   1.000
_cell.angle_alpha   90.00
_cell.angle_beta   90.00
_cell.angle_gamma   90.00
#
_symmetry.space_group_name_H-M   'P 1'
#
loop_
_entity.id
_entity.type
_entity.pdbx_description
1 polymer ?
#
loop_
_entity_poly.entity_id
_entity_poly.type
_entity_poly.pdbx_seq_one_letter_code
_entity_poly.pdbx_strand_id
1 'polypeptide(L)'
;MAMDGSRRELAGRRPLRQQRRGSHLLLVPLLLLLLLAVADHHPFAAASIFGSITASECSRTCESEHCTAPLMRYGKYCGVRYTGCPGESPCDALDACCMLHDACVQATDDDYFNMWCNQSLLDCVATARPTAAAATFEGNQCNVTEVADEITSVVEAAVYAREILHHKP
;
A
#
# COMPACT_ATOMS: atom_id res chain seq x y z
N MET A 1 40.05 -21.73 28.39
CA MET A 1 41.11 -21.43 27.40
C MET A 1 41.81 -20.14 27.81
N ALA A 2 43.09 -20.23 28.14
CA ALA A 2 44.01 -19.10 28.19
C ALA A 2 44.58 -18.86 26.79
N MET A 3 44.77 -17.60 26.38
CA MET A 3 45.72 -17.27 25.32
C MET A 3 46.52 -16.04 25.72
N ASP A 4 47.80 -16.18 25.39
CA ASP A 4 49.01 -15.53 25.86
C ASP A 4 49.21 -14.15 25.22
N GLY A 5 49.95 -13.29 25.94
CA GLY A 5 50.35 -11.97 25.48
C GLY A 5 51.76 -12.00 24.89
N SER A 6 51.99 -11.23 23.83
CA SER A 6 53.34 -10.76 23.51
C SER A 6 53.32 -9.33 22.99
N ARG A 7 54.35 -8.58 23.36
CA ARG A 7 54.39 -7.12 23.48
C ARG A 7 55.55 -6.57 22.64
N ARG A 8 55.37 -5.34 22.11
CA ARG A 8 56.36 -4.33 21.63
C ARG A 8 56.68 -4.38 20.13
N GLU A 9 56.87 -3.27 19.39
CA GLU A 9 57.38 -1.91 19.72
C GLU A 9 56.62 -0.82 18.92
N LEU A 10 56.17 0.30 19.51
CA LEU A 10 56.78 1.66 19.59
C LEU A 10 57.33 2.31 18.29
N ALA A 11 56.55 3.27 17.76
CA ALA A 11 57.00 4.58 17.25
C ALA A 11 55.73 5.46 17.19
N GLY A 12 55.57 6.59 17.88
CA GLY A 12 56.35 7.83 17.81
C GLY A 12 55.35 8.97 17.49
N ARG A 13 55.11 9.88 18.44
CA ARG A 13 54.11 10.97 18.42
C ARG A 13 54.39 12.05 17.36
N ARG A 14 53.35 12.60 16.71
CA ARG A 14 53.14 14.07 16.49
C ARG A 14 51.64 14.41 16.31
N PRO A 15 51.13 15.53 16.85
CA PRO A 15 49.76 15.97 16.66
C PRO A 15 49.64 16.86 15.40
N LEU A 16 48.71 16.55 14.49
CA LEU A 16 48.33 17.48 13.42
C LEU A 16 47.12 18.31 13.85
N ARG A 17 47.50 19.51 14.27
CA ARG A 17 46.73 20.74 14.45
C ARG A 17 45.69 20.93 13.35
N GLN A 18 44.44 21.10 13.77
CA GLN A 18 43.39 21.97 13.23
C GLN A 18 43.81 22.88 12.06
N GLN A 19 43.58 22.49 10.80
CA GLN A 19 43.60 23.44 9.68
C GLN A 19 42.87 22.96 8.42
N ARG A 20 41.52 23.04 8.41
CA ARG A 20 40.75 23.12 7.15
C ARG A 20 39.39 23.80 7.36
N ARG A 21 39.41 25.02 7.90
CA ARG A 21 38.26 25.92 8.04
C ARG A 21 38.50 27.06 7.04
N GLY A 22 37.91 26.99 5.84
CA GLY A 22 38.14 28.04 4.83
C GLY A 22 37.48 27.88 3.46
N SER A 23 36.95 26.71 3.08
CA SER A 23 36.39 26.51 1.73
C SER A 23 34.87 26.25 1.69
N HIS A 24 34.23 25.96 2.83
CA HIS A 24 32.78 25.71 2.92
C HIS A 24 31.94 26.98 3.16
N LEU A 25 32.57 28.12 3.49
CA LEU A 25 31.85 29.33 3.90
C LEU A 25 31.27 30.14 2.73
N LEU A 26 31.70 29.89 1.49
CA LEU A 26 31.20 30.58 0.29
C LEU A 26 30.23 29.74 -0.55
N LEU A 27 30.20 28.42 -0.37
CA LEU A 27 29.28 27.51 -1.07
C LEU A 27 27.86 27.55 -0.48
N VAL A 28 27.73 27.71 0.83
CA VAL A 28 26.43 27.79 1.52
C VAL A 28 25.61 29.01 1.12
N PRO A 29 26.13 30.25 1.10
CA PRO A 29 25.34 31.42 0.69
C PRO A 29 24.96 31.39 -0.79
N LEU A 30 25.80 30.81 -1.66
CA LEU A 30 25.51 30.67 -3.09
C LEU A 30 24.37 29.67 -3.35
N LEU A 31 24.39 28.53 -2.64
CA LEU A 31 23.31 27.54 -2.70
C LEU A 31 21.98 28.09 -2.16
N LEU A 32 22.04 28.94 -1.11
CA LEU A 32 20.85 29.58 -0.53
C LEU A 32 20.23 30.62 -1.49
N LEU A 33 21.05 31.39 -2.21
CA LEU A 33 20.58 32.33 -3.24
C LEU A 33 19.91 31.61 -4.42
N LEU A 34 20.44 30.46 -4.84
CA LEU A 34 19.85 29.63 -5.89
C LEU A 34 18.48 29.06 -5.49
N LEU A 35 18.30 28.68 -4.21
CA LEU A 35 17.02 28.16 -3.71
C LEU A 35 15.93 29.24 -3.63
N LEU A 36 16.28 30.49 -3.30
CA LEU A 36 15.32 31.59 -3.23
C LEU A 36 14.85 32.07 -4.61
N ALA A 37 15.67 31.91 -5.66
CA ALA A 37 15.31 32.31 -7.02
C ALA A 37 14.25 31.41 -7.70
N VAL A 38 13.85 30.30 -7.08
CA VAL A 38 12.81 29.38 -7.60
C VAL A 38 11.44 29.65 -6.95
N ALA A 39 11.37 30.53 -5.94
CA ALA A 39 10.16 30.75 -5.16
C ALA A 39 9.16 31.77 -5.75
N ASP A 40 9.51 32.46 -6.83
CA ASP A 40 8.63 33.45 -7.46
C ASP A 40 8.29 33.00 -8.88
N HIS A 41 7.05 32.52 -9.08
CA HIS A 41 6.19 32.71 -10.26
C HIS A 41 5.12 31.62 -10.37
N HIS A 42 4.10 31.62 -9.51
CA HIS A 42 2.73 31.25 -9.92
C HIS A 42 1.70 32.01 -9.06
N PRO A 43 0.79 32.79 -9.67
CA PRO A 43 -0.28 33.42 -8.93
C PRO A 43 -1.24 32.34 -8.42
N PHE A 44 -1.30 32.22 -7.09
CA PHE A 44 -2.23 31.36 -6.37
C PHE A 44 -3.65 31.91 -6.57
N ALA A 45 -4.40 31.31 -7.51
CA ALA A 45 -5.83 31.54 -7.62
C ALA A 45 -6.50 31.01 -6.35
N ALA A 46 -7.12 31.89 -5.57
CA ALA A 46 -7.93 31.53 -4.43
C ALA A 46 -9.19 30.79 -4.91
N ALA A 47 -9.12 29.46 -4.97
CA ALA A 47 -10.30 28.60 -5.12
C ALA A 47 -10.88 28.29 -3.73
N SER A 48 -12.19 28.46 -3.61
CA SER A 48 -12.98 28.37 -2.38
C SER A 48 -12.76 27.08 -1.58
N ILE A 49 -12.51 27.22 -0.27
CA ILE A 49 -12.22 26.15 0.71
C ILE A 49 -13.49 25.39 1.19
N PHE A 50 -14.57 25.42 0.43
CA PHE A 50 -15.77 24.61 0.70
C PHE A 50 -16.24 23.94 -0.60
N GLY A 51 -15.46 22.94 -1.03
CA GLY A 51 -15.75 22.12 -2.19
C GLY A 51 -15.22 20.71 -1.99
N SER A 52 -16.09 19.85 -1.48
CA SER A 52 -15.98 18.38 -1.39
C SER A 52 -14.83 17.83 -0.53
N ILE A 53 -15.20 17.12 0.53
CA ILE A 53 -14.48 15.88 0.90
C ILE A 53 -14.30 15.16 -0.43
N THR A 54 -13.07 14.95 -0.90
CA THR A 54 -12.79 14.19 -2.11
C THR A 54 -13.58 12.90 -1.97
N ALA A 55 -14.66 12.73 -2.74
CA ALA A 55 -15.28 11.44 -2.87
C ALA A 55 -14.12 10.52 -3.24
N SER A 56 -13.84 9.51 -2.40
CA SER A 56 -12.96 8.42 -2.81
C SER A 56 -13.35 8.05 -4.23
N GLU A 57 -12.38 8.01 -5.14
CA GLU A 57 -12.63 7.56 -6.50
C GLU A 57 -13.15 6.11 -6.39
N CYS A 58 -14.47 5.98 -6.44
CA CYS A 58 -15.17 4.71 -6.39
C CYS A 58 -15.48 4.26 -7.80
N SER A 59 -15.48 2.94 -8.02
CA SER A 59 -15.70 2.37 -9.35
C SER A 59 -17.19 2.29 -9.69
N ARG A 60 -17.50 2.52 -10.96
CA ARG A 60 -18.80 2.21 -11.57
C ARG A 60 -18.66 1.26 -12.75
N THR A 61 -17.45 0.78 -13.02
CA THR A 61 -17.08 -0.02 -14.19
C THR A 61 -16.52 -1.36 -13.73
N CYS A 62 -16.84 -2.42 -14.47
CA CYS A 62 -16.28 -3.74 -14.21
C CYS A 62 -14.87 -3.79 -14.80
N GLU A 63 -13.87 -3.59 -13.95
CA GLU A 63 -12.46 -3.62 -14.35
C GLU A 63 -11.93 -5.05 -14.39
N SER A 64 -10.94 -5.29 -15.24
CA SER A 64 -10.17 -6.54 -15.27
C SER A 64 -8.70 -6.20 -15.56
N GLU A 65 -8.17 -5.27 -14.77
CA GLU A 65 -6.81 -4.73 -14.93
C GLU A 65 -5.88 -5.37 -13.90
N HIS A 66 -4.65 -5.67 -14.33
CA HIS A 66 -3.61 -6.24 -13.48
C HIS A 66 -4.10 -7.48 -12.71
N CYS A 67 -4.54 -8.55 -13.39
CA CYS A 67 -5.23 -9.72 -12.82
C CYS A 67 -4.58 -10.47 -11.63
N THR A 68 -3.43 -10.00 -11.13
CA THR A 68 -2.69 -10.54 -9.99
C THR A 68 -2.39 -9.46 -8.94
N ALA A 69 -2.30 -9.85 -7.68
CA ALA A 69 -1.99 -8.93 -6.59
C ALA A 69 -0.55 -8.34 -6.73
N PRO A 70 -0.26 -7.16 -6.15
CA PRO A 70 -1.10 -6.32 -5.28
C PRO A 70 -1.86 -5.21 -6.02
N LEU A 71 -1.66 -5.06 -7.34
CA LEU A 71 -2.24 -3.97 -8.14
C LEU A 71 -3.57 -4.34 -8.80
N MET A 72 -4.10 -5.53 -8.50
CA MET A 72 -5.32 -6.06 -9.08
C MET A 72 -6.53 -5.16 -8.88
N ARG A 73 -7.25 -4.96 -9.99
CA ARG A 73 -8.59 -4.37 -10.03
C ARG A 73 -9.49 -5.30 -10.83
N TYR A 74 -10.35 -6.00 -10.12
CA TYR A 74 -11.31 -6.92 -10.68
C TYR A 74 -12.73 -6.52 -10.29
N GLY A 75 -13.64 -6.46 -11.27
CA GLY A 75 -14.99 -5.95 -11.07
C GLY A 75 -14.97 -4.52 -10.56
N LYS A 76 -15.88 -4.20 -9.63
CA LYS A 76 -15.97 -2.89 -8.99
C LYS A 76 -15.35 -2.86 -7.60
N TYR A 77 -15.15 -4.01 -6.96
CA TYR A 77 -14.86 -4.12 -5.53
C TYR A 77 -13.58 -4.91 -5.21
N CYS A 78 -13.08 -5.78 -6.10
CA CYS A 78 -11.88 -6.55 -5.77
C CYS A 78 -10.60 -5.76 -6.08
N GLY A 79 -9.99 -5.18 -5.06
CA GLY A 79 -8.66 -4.57 -5.15
C GLY A 79 -8.24 -3.84 -3.88
N VAL A 80 -6.94 -3.62 -3.70
CA VAL A 80 -6.43 -2.91 -2.51
C VAL A 80 -6.80 -1.43 -2.60
N ARG A 81 -7.57 -0.92 -1.61
CA ARG A 81 -8.09 0.46 -1.58
C ARG A 81 -8.86 0.83 -2.84
N TYR A 82 -9.55 -0.14 -3.43
CA TYR A 82 -10.37 0.00 -4.61
C TYR A 82 -11.76 -0.54 -4.25
N THR A 83 -12.81 0.23 -4.50
CA THR A 83 -14.18 -0.16 -4.13
C THR A 83 -15.20 0.47 -5.06
N GLY A 84 -16.40 -0.12 -5.14
CA GLY A 84 -17.49 0.36 -5.98
C GLY A 84 -18.26 1.51 -5.34
N CYS A 85 -18.91 2.34 -6.15
CA CYS A 85 -19.71 3.45 -5.64
C CYS A 85 -20.98 2.97 -4.91
N PRO A 86 -21.52 3.77 -3.98
CA PRO A 86 -22.78 3.44 -3.31
C PRO A 86 -23.91 3.17 -4.32
N GLY A 87 -24.56 2.01 -4.19
CA GLY A 87 -25.68 1.59 -5.04
C GLY A 87 -25.27 0.84 -6.32
N GLU A 88 -23.98 0.71 -6.61
CA GLU A 88 -23.52 -0.14 -7.70
C GLU A 88 -23.72 -1.61 -7.36
N SER A 89 -24.16 -2.41 -8.33
CA SER A 89 -24.19 -3.87 -8.19
C SER A 89 -22.82 -4.46 -8.52
N PRO A 90 -22.42 -5.57 -7.87
CA PRO A 90 -21.20 -6.30 -8.22
C PRO A 90 -21.32 -6.89 -9.63
N CYS A 91 -20.17 -7.06 -10.28
CA CYS A 91 -20.06 -7.54 -11.66
C CYS A 91 -20.29 -9.05 -11.80
N ASP A 92 -19.91 -9.82 -10.78
CA ASP A 92 -20.17 -11.26 -10.69
C ASP A 92 -20.15 -11.74 -9.22
N ALA A 93 -20.17 -13.06 -9.01
CA ALA A 93 -20.18 -13.66 -7.67
C ALA A 93 -18.88 -13.42 -6.89
N LEU A 94 -17.73 -13.30 -7.56
CA LEU A 94 -16.45 -13.03 -6.89
C LEU A 94 -16.36 -11.56 -6.47
N ASP A 95 -16.78 -10.66 -7.34
CA ASP A 95 -16.89 -9.22 -7.06
C ASP A 95 -17.89 -8.94 -5.91
N ALA A 96 -18.95 -9.74 -5.79
CA ALA A 96 -19.87 -9.67 -4.66
C ALA A 96 -19.22 -10.02 -3.31
N CYS A 97 -18.27 -10.96 -3.29
CA CYS A 97 -17.50 -11.27 -2.08
C CYS A 97 -16.65 -10.07 -1.65
N CYS A 98 -15.99 -9.40 -2.60
CA CYS A 98 -15.20 -8.21 -2.32
C CYS A 98 -16.07 -7.04 -1.85
N MET A 99 -17.26 -6.84 -2.44
CA MET A 99 -18.23 -5.86 -1.97
C MET A 99 -18.61 -6.05 -0.49
N LEU A 100 -18.84 -7.31 -0.08
CA LEU A 100 -19.15 -7.65 1.31
C LEU A 100 -17.95 -7.41 2.24
N HIS A 101 -16.74 -7.73 1.78
CA HIS A 101 -15.51 -7.50 2.54
C HIS A 101 -15.23 -6.01 2.74
N ASP A 102 -15.33 -5.19 1.69
CA ASP A 102 -15.16 -3.74 1.77
C ASP A 102 -16.14 -3.11 2.77
N ALA A 103 -17.41 -3.50 2.70
CA ALA A 103 -18.44 -3.03 3.63
C ALA A 103 -18.15 -3.48 5.07
N CYS A 104 -17.62 -4.69 5.26
CA CYS A 104 -17.19 -5.19 6.55
C CYS A 104 -16.04 -4.37 7.13
N VAL A 105 -14.98 -4.15 6.34
CA VAL A 105 -13.80 -3.38 6.74
C VAL A 105 -14.20 -1.94 7.13
N GLN A 106 -15.05 -1.30 6.32
CA GLN A 106 -15.60 0.02 6.62
C GLN A 106 -16.40 0.03 7.94
N ALA A 107 -17.13 -1.04 8.25
CA ALA A 107 -17.87 -1.17 9.50
C ALA A 107 -16.99 -1.51 10.72
N THR A 108 -15.72 -1.86 10.49
CA THR A 108 -14.73 -2.19 11.53
C THR A 108 -13.57 -1.20 11.57
N ASP A 109 -13.87 0.10 11.54
CA ASP A 109 -12.89 1.19 11.65
C ASP A 109 -11.75 1.11 10.61
N ASP A 110 -12.06 0.67 9.38
CA ASP A 110 -11.11 0.44 8.29
C ASP A 110 -10.00 -0.59 8.62
N ASP A 111 -10.25 -1.51 9.57
CA ASP A 111 -9.32 -2.59 9.94
C ASP A 111 -9.30 -3.72 8.90
N TYR A 112 -8.40 -3.61 7.92
CA TYR A 112 -8.11 -4.66 6.93
C TYR A 112 -7.57 -5.97 7.54
N PHE A 113 -7.15 -5.98 8.81
CA PHE A 113 -6.73 -7.18 9.53
C PHE A 113 -7.86 -7.76 10.40
N ASN A 114 -9.09 -7.27 10.29
CA ASN A 114 -10.21 -7.82 11.04
C ASN A 114 -10.43 -9.30 10.67
N MET A 115 -10.29 -10.21 11.64
CA MET A 115 -10.41 -11.66 11.39
C MET A 115 -11.78 -12.04 10.85
N TRP A 116 -12.84 -11.38 11.31
CA TRP A 116 -14.18 -11.73 10.89
C TRP A 116 -14.40 -11.35 9.43
N CYS A 117 -13.95 -10.16 9.00
CA CYS A 117 -13.99 -9.76 7.60
C CYS A 117 -13.18 -10.70 6.71
N ASN A 118 -11.92 -10.98 7.09
CA ASN A 118 -11.02 -11.79 6.27
C ASN A 118 -11.46 -13.26 6.19
N GLN A 119 -11.90 -13.88 7.29
CA GLN A 119 -12.39 -15.25 7.23
C GLN A 119 -13.69 -15.36 6.43
N SER A 120 -14.61 -14.39 6.57
CA SER A 120 -15.84 -14.35 5.78
C SER A 120 -15.55 -14.20 4.28
N LEU A 121 -14.52 -13.42 3.91
CA LEU A 121 -14.08 -13.30 2.52
C LEU A 121 -13.53 -14.63 1.98
N LEU A 122 -12.68 -15.33 2.75
CA LEU A 122 -12.16 -16.65 2.35
C LEU A 122 -13.30 -17.66 2.08
N ASP A 123 -14.27 -17.73 3.00
CA ASP A 123 -15.41 -18.63 2.87
C ASP A 123 -16.31 -18.26 1.66
N CYS A 124 -16.50 -16.96 1.43
CA CYS A 124 -17.26 -16.45 0.29
C CYS A 124 -16.57 -16.80 -1.03
N VAL A 125 -15.27 -16.51 -1.17
CA VAL A 125 -14.51 -16.78 -2.40
C VAL A 125 -14.52 -18.27 -2.73
N ALA A 126 -14.31 -19.14 -1.73
CA ALA A 126 -14.39 -20.59 -1.91
C ALA A 126 -15.75 -21.05 -2.46
N THR A 127 -16.85 -20.42 -1.99
CA THR A 127 -18.22 -20.71 -2.43
C THR A 127 -18.52 -20.12 -3.81
N ALA A 128 -18.05 -18.91 -4.10
CA ALA A 128 -18.32 -18.19 -5.33
C ALA A 128 -17.51 -18.74 -6.52
N ARG A 129 -16.31 -19.28 -6.28
CA ARG A 129 -15.35 -19.70 -7.32
C ARG A 129 -15.97 -20.56 -8.43
N PRO A 130 -16.76 -21.62 -8.17
CA PRO A 130 -17.38 -22.41 -9.24
C PRO A 130 -18.36 -21.61 -10.09
N THR A 131 -19.16 -20.74 -9.47
CA THR A 131 -20.17 -19.94 -10.16
C THR A 131 -19.54 -18.82 -10.99
N ALA A 132 -18.53 -18.13 -10.45
CA ALA A 132 -17.82 -17.07 -11.16
C ALA A 132 -16.98 -17.63 -12.31
N ALA A 133 -16.39 -18.82 -12.16
CA ALA A 133 -15.70 -19.51 -13.25
C ALA A 133 -16.64 -19.98 -14.37
N ALA A 134 -17.89 -20.30 -14.06
CA ALA A 134 -18.89 -20.69 -15.05
C ALA A 134 -19.46 -19.49 -15.82
N ALA A 135 -19.66 -18.35 -15.15
CA ALA A 135 -20.13 -17.12 -15.76
C ALA A 135 -19.61 -15.89 -15.01
N THR A 136 -18.90 -15.03 -15.74
CA THR A 136 -18.39 -13.73 -15.29
C THR A 136 -18.94 -12.62 -16.18
N PHE A 137 -18.62 -11.37 -15.88
CA PHE A 137 -19.08 -10.20 -16.63
C PHE A 137 -18.48 -10.14 -18.04
N GLU A 138 -19.23 -9.52 -18.96
CA GLU A 138 -18.81 -9.36 -20.37
C GLU A 138 -17.54 -8.50 -20.45
N GLY A 139 -16.58 -8.94 -21.29
CA GLY A 139 -15.33 -8.21 -21.51
C GLY A 139 -14.24 -8.47 -20.46
N ASN A 140 -14.47 -9.36 -19.49
CA ASN A 140 -13.45 -9.76 -18.52
C ASN A 140 -12.22 -10.36 -19.22
N GLN A 141 -11.04 -9.79 -18.94
CA GLN A 141 -9.75 -10.24 -19.47
C GLN A 141 -8.97 -11.13 -18.49
N CYS A 142 -9.44 -11.29 -17.25
CA CYS A 142 -8.79 -12.08 -16.22
C CYS A 142 -9.30 -13.52 -16.16
N ASN A 143 -8.43 -14.45 -15.77
CA ASN A 143 -8.87 -15.79 -15.39
C ASN A 143 -9.48 -15.74 -13.99
N VAL A 144 -10.78 -16.00 -13.88
CA VAL A 144 -11.53 -15.88 -12.62
C VAL A 144 -11.02 -16.83 -11.53
N THR A 145 -10.49 -18.00 -11.91
CA THR A 145 -9.92 -18.93 -10.93
C THR A 145 -8.61 -18.39 -10.36
N GLU A 146 -7.77 -17.82 -11.23
CA GLU A 146 -6.52 -17.16 -10.82
C GLU A 146 -6.79 -15.95 -9.92
N VAL A 147 -7.77 -15.10 -10.27
CA VAL A 147 -8.21 -13.98 -9.42
C VAL A 147 -8.67 -14.47 -8.04
N ALA A 148 -9.46 -15.55 -7.99
CA ALA A 148 -9.91 -16.12 -6.72
C ALA A 148 -8.73 -16.65 -5.87
N ASP A 149 -7.75 -17.28 -6.50
CA ASP A 149 -6.55 -17.80 -5.83
C ASP A 149 -5.66 -16.65 -5.32
N GLU A 150 -5.52 -15.56 -6.09
CA GLU A 150 -4.80 -14.34 -5.69
C GLU A 150 -5.47 -13.63 -4.50
N ILE A 151 -6.81 -13.49 -4.52
CA ILE A 151 -7.57 -12.97 -3.38
C ILE A 151 -7.32 -13.84 -2.15
N THR A 152 -7.44 -15.16 -2.30
CA THR A 152 -7.22 -16.12 -1.20
C THR A 152 -5.83 -15.96 -0.61
N SER A 153 -4.79 -15.91 -1.45
CA SER A 153 -3.39 -15.79 -1.00
C SER A 153 -3.13 -14.51 -0.20
N VAL A 154 -3.62 -13.36 -0.67
CA VAL A 154 -3.45 -12.08 0.04
C VAL A 154 -4.20 -12.07 1.37
N VAL A 155 -5.41 -12.62 1.41
CA VAL A 155 -6.24 -12.63 2.63
C VAL A 155 -5.69 -13.61 3.67
N GLU A 156 -5.21 -14.79 3.26
CA GLU A 156 -4.50 -15.73 4.15
C GLU A 156 -3.25 -15.07 4.76
N ALA A 157 -2.50 -14.31 3.96
CA ALA A 157 -1.35 -13.56 4.47
C ALA A 157 -1.77 -12.48 5.50
N ALA A 158 -2.90 -11.80 5.29
CA ALA A 158 -3.44 -10.83 6.24
C ALA A 158 -3.87 -11.49 7.56
N VAL A 159 -4.56 -12.63 7.48
CA VAL A 159 -4.93 -13.46 8.64
C VAL A 159 -3.69 -13.89 9.43
N TYR A 160 -2.67 -14.40 8.74
CA TYR A 160 -1.42 -14.82 9.37
C TYR A 160 -0.66 -13.64 10.00
N ALA A 161 -0.57 -12.50 9.30
CA ALA A 161 0.09 -11.31 9.82
C ALA A 161 -0.57 -10.79 11.10
N ARG A 162 -1.90 -10.85 11.18
CA ARG A 162 -2.64 -10.45 12.37
C ARG A 162 -2.25 -11.29 13.59
N GLU A 163 -2.16 -12.61 13.46
CA GLU A 163 -1.77 -13.49 14.57
C GLU A 163 -0.41 -13.08 15.16
N ILE A 164 0.52 -12.66 14.32
CA ILE A 164 1.83 -12.14 14.75
C ILE A 164 1.69 -10.77 15.45
N LEU A 165 0.91 -9.84 14.88
CA LEU A 165 0.76 -8.49 15.40
C LEU A 165 0.01 -8.44 16.74
N HIS A 166 -0.91 -9.38 16.97
CA HIS A 166 -1.72 -9.45 18.19
C HIS A 166 -1.22 -10.47 19.22
N HIS A 167 -0.28 -11.35 18.87
CA HIS A 167 0.53 -12.07 19.86
C HIS A 167 1.50 -11.09 20.55
N LYS A 168 1.08 -10.54 21.69
CA LYS A 168 2.05 -10.02 22.67
C LYS A 168 2.74 -11.22 23.36
N PRO A 169 4.07 -11.19 23.56
CA PRO A 169 4.73 -12.14 24.46
C PRO A 169 4.25 -11.97 25.91
#